data_AF-A0A7K4JRN0-F1
#
_entry.id   AF-A0A7K4JRN0-F1
#
_cell.length_a   1.000
_cell.length_b   1.000
_cell.length_c   1.000
_cell.angle_alpha   90.00
_cell.angle_beta   90.00
_cell.angle_gamma   90.00
#
_symmetry.space_group_name_H-M   'P 1'
#
loop_
_entity.id
_entity.type
_entity.pdbx_description
1 polymer ?
#
loop_
_entity_poly.entity_id
_entity_poly.type
_entity_poly.pdbx_seq_one_letter_code
_entity_poly.pdbx_strand_id
1 'polypeptide(L)'
;GKRDNDLILPINSSLSVTLHQDQLKTTTTAATSRDFMEDRLWLNGEEADVGHPRLQACLQEVRRLARKRRGGSAEDVAPLNLSYKIHIATENNFPTAAGLASSAAGYACLVAALARLYGVEGELSEVARRGSGSACRSMLGGFVQWQRGERPDGRDSLAHQVAPETHWLELRVLILVVSAEKKQVGSTAGMQTSVDTSPLLKHRAEVVVPERLTLMMQHIRERDFEGFGQLTMQDSNQFHATCLDTFPPIFYLNDLSRQIISLVHRFNAHHRCTKVAYTFDAGPNAVIFTLADTVAEFVEVVRCSFPPATNGDQFVRGLPVGSASLPEELLTAVVTEPVPGAIRYILHTKPGPGPQLVDDPSQHLLGADGLPRRCS
;
A
#
# COMPACT_ATOMS: atom_id res chain seq x y z
N GLY A 1 1.97 1.58 -15.45
CA GLY A 1 2.85 2.53 -16.16
C GLY A 1 2.40 3.96 -15.92
N LYS A 2 3.21 4.94 -16.34
CA LYS A 2 2.87 6.37 -16.30
C LYS A 2 2.75 6.94 -17.71
N ARG A 3 1.79 7.84 -17.91
CA ARG A 3 1.71 8.68 -19.11
C ARG A 3 2.52 9.96 -18.97
N ASP A 4 2.80 10.37 -17.72
CA ASP A 4 3.61 11.53 -17.38
C ASP A 4 4.45 11.22 -16.13
N ASN A 5 5.77 11.32 -16.26
CA ASN A 5 6.72 11.01 -15.19
C ASN A 5 6.98 12.17 -14.24
N ASP A 6 6.81 13.41 -14.69
CA ASP A 6 7.03 14.59 -13.86
C ASP A 6 5.80 14.82 -12.98
N LEU A 7 4.62 14.65 -13.58
CA LEU A 7 3.36 14.83 -12.90
C LEU A 7 2.86 13.57 -12.18
N ILE A 8 3.52 12.42 -12.42
CA ILE A 8 3.17 11.10 -11.89
C ILE A 8 1.73 10.72 -12.28
N LEU A 9 1.39 10.84 -13.55
CA LEU A 9 0.06 10.51 -14.07
C LEU A 9 0.04 9.09 -14.63
N PRO A 10 -0.95 8.26 -14.28
CA PRO A 10 -0.93 6.85 -14.66
C PRO A 10 -1.49 6.66 -16.07
N ILE A 11 -1.19 5.52 -16.70
CA ILE A 11 -1.82 5.16 -17.98
C ILE A 11 -3.27 4.65 -17.81
N ASN A 12 -3.62 4.15 -16.62
CA ASN A 12 -4.94 3.64 -16.26
C ASN A 12 -5.27 4.00 -14.81
N SER A 13 -6.56 4.07 -14.48
CA SER A 13 -7.04 4.22 -13.10
C SER A 13 -6.71 2.94 -12.29
N SER A 14 -6.75 3.02 -10.96
CA SER A 14 -6.50 1.86 -10.08
C SER A 14 -7.41 1.90 -8.86
N LEU A 15 -7.60 0.77 -8.20
CA LEU A 15 -8.40 0.63 -6.98
C LEU A 15 -7.60 -0.15 -5.93
N SER A 16 -7.68 0.24 -4.67
CA SER A 16 -7.02 -0.45 -3.55
C SER A 16 -7.88 -0.53 -2.31
N VAL A 17 -7.49 -1.41 -1.39
CA VAL A 17 -7.97 -1.47 -0.01
C VAL A 17 -6.92 -0.83 0.90
N THR A 18 -7.29 0.18 1.67
CA THR A 18 -6.44 0.76 2.73
C THR A 18 -6.42 -0.20 3.91
N LEU A 19 -5.22 -0.61 4.35
CA LEU A 19 -5.04 -1.56 5.45
C LEU A 19 -5.07 -0.85 6.81
N HIS A 20 -5.45 -1.57 7.86
CA HIS A 20 -5.58 -1.02 9.20
C HIS A 20 -4.24 -0.66 9.84
N GLN A 21 -4.18 0.56 10.38
CA GLN A 21 -2.97 1.15 10.96
C GLN A 21 -2.51 0.46 12.25
N ASP A 22 -3.40 -0.22 12.96
CA ASP A 22 -3.06 -1.07 14.12
C ASP A 22 -1.99 -2.12 13.78
N GLN A 23 -2.02 -2.66 12.56
CA GLN A 23 -1.05 -3.67 12.12
C GLN A 23 0.05 -3.05 11.26
N LEU A 24 -0.28 -2.14 10.34
CA LEU A 24 0.65 -1.60 9.36
C LEU A 24 0.49 -0.09 9.25
N LYS A 25 1.48 0.66 9.75
CA LYS A 25 1.48 2.12 9.68
C LYS A 25 2.86 2.71 9.45
N THR A 26 2.84 3.88 8.83
CA THR A 26 3.93 4.84 8.86
C THR A 26 3.57 5.93 9.85
N THR A 27 4.50 6.28 10.74
CA THR A 27 4.39 7.43 11.64
C THR A 27 5.33 8.52 11.14
N THR A 28 4.86 9.77 11.05
CA THR A 28 5.70 10.91 10.64
C THR A 28 5.49 12.06 11.59
N THR A 29 6.59 12.62 12.09
CA THR A 29 6.62 13.88 12.85
C THR A 29 7.29 14.93 11.99
N ALA A 30 6.62 16.06 11.76
CA ALA A 30 7.17 17.21 11.06
C ALA A 30 7.18 18.41 12.01
N ALA A 31 8.34 19.06 12.12
CA ALA A 31 8.53 20.26 12.94
C ALA A 31 9.15 21.38 12.10
N THR A 32 8.90 22.62 12.50
CA THR A 32 9.55 23.79 11.92
C THR A 32 9.96 24.75 13.03
N SER A 33 11.11 25.37 12.87
CA SER A 33 11.67 26.32 13.84
C SER A 33 12.49 27.38 13.13
N ARG A 34 12.59 28.55 13.75
CA ARG A 34 13.52 29.62 13.35
C ARG A 34 14.99 29.22 13.54
N ASP A 35 15.25 28.27 14.44
CA ASP A 35 16.59 27.82 14.81
C ASP A 35 17.10 26.70 13.89
N PHE A 36 16.25 26.17 13.01
CA PHE A 36 16.65 25.19 12.00
C PHE A 36 17.32 25.90 10.82
N MET A 37 18.54 25.46 10.48
CA MET A 37 19.36 26.08 9.43
C MET A 37 19.10 25.48 8.04
N GLU A 38 18.61 24.25 7.98
CA GLU A 38 18.35 23.50 6.75
C GLU A 38 17.13 22.58 6.87
N ASP A 39 16.55 22.19 5.72
CA ASP A 39 15.50 21.19 5.70
C ASP A 39 16.16 19.80 5.86
N ARG A 40 15.70 18.98 6.82
CA ARG A 40 16.28 17.65 7.11
C ARG A 40 15.21 16.58 7.21
N LEU A 41 15.52 15.37 6.77
CA LEU A 41 14.62 14.22 6.85
C LEU A 41 15.36 13.00 7.38
N TRP A 42 14.74 12.28 8.31
CA TRP A 42 15.20 10.98 8.79
C TRP A 42 14.14 9.92 8.50
N LEU A 43 14.57 8.79 7.93
CA LEU A 43 13.75 7.61 7.67
C LEU A 43 14.30 6.44 8.48
N ASN A 44 13.51 5.93 9.42
CA ASN A 44 13.91 4.86 10.34
C ASN A 44 15.23 5.16 11.08
N GLY A 45 15.38 6.39 11.56
CA GLY A 45 16.56 6.87 12.29
C GLY A 45 17.77 7.26 11.42
N GLU A 46 17.78 6.91 10.14
CA GLU A 46 18.86 7.30 9.21
C GLU A 46 18.51 8.58 8.47
N GLU A 47 19.47 9.51 8.39
CA GLU A 47 19.29 10.75 7.64
C GLU A 47 19.23 10.46 6.14
N ALA A 48 18.21 11.00 5.48
CA ALA A 48 17.96 10.84 4.06
C ALA A 48 18.11 12.17 3.31
N ASP A 49 18.45 12.08 2.04
CA ASP A 49 18.63 13.25 1.18
C ASP A 49 17.31 14.01 0.97
N VAL A 50 17.21 15.20 1.55
CA VAL A 50 16.07 16.10 1.36
C VAL A 50 15.97 16.58 -0.09
N GLY A 51 17.07 16.60 -0.83
CA GLY A 51 17.17 17.03 -2.23
C GLY A 51 16.50 16.08 -3.23
N HIS A 52 16.05 14.90 -2.78
CA HIS A 52 15.40 13.93 -3.63
C HIS A 52 14.20 14.55 -4.38
N PRO A 53 14.11 14.46 -5.73
CA PRO A 53 13.15 15.24 -6.53
C PRO A 53 11.68 15.07 -6.11
N ARG A 54 11.27 13.85 -5.76
CA ARG A 54 9.90 13.54 -5.32
C ARG A 54 9.54 14.18 -3.98
N LEU A 55 10.50 14.25 -3.06
CA LEU A 55 10.31 14.91 -1.78
C LEU A 55 10.21 16.42 -1.98
N GLN A 56 11.10 16.99 -2.78
CA GLN A 56 11.05 18.41 -3.15
C GLN A 56 9.72 18.78 -3.80
N ALA A 57 9.19 17.96 -4.72
CA ALA A 57 7.89 18.18 -5.33
C ALA A 57 6.75 18.24 -4.29
N CYS A 58 6.73 17.32 -3.31
CA CYS A 58 5.76 17.36 -2.21
C CYS A 58 5.90 18.63 -1.36
N LEU A 59 7.13 18.96 -0.94
CA LEU A 59 7.39 20.13 -0.09
C LEU A 59 6.98 21.43 -0.77
N GLN A 60 7.34 21.58 -2.05
CA GLN A 60 6.99 22.75 -2.85
C GLN A 60 5.47 22.88 -2.98
N GLU A 61 4.76 21.78 -3.24
CA GLU A 61 3.32 21.82 -3.45
C GLU A 61 2.55 22.09 -2.15
N VAL A 62 2.92 21.49 -1.01
CA VAL A 62 2.31 21.83 0.28
C VAL A 62 2.56 23.30 0.63
N ARG A 63 3.79 23.81 0.44
CA ARG A 63 4.11 25.22 0.67
C ARG A 63 3.31 26.14 -0.27
N ARG A 64 3.08 25.74 -1.53
CA ARG A 64 2.24 26.47 -2.49
C ARG A 64 0.79 26.56 -2.02
N LEU A 65 0.21 25.45 -1.56
CA LEU A 65 -1.15 25.41 -1.01
C LEU A 65 -1.26 26.26 0.26
N ALA A 66 -0.28 26.20 1.15
CA ALA A 66 -0.22 27.03 2.36
C ALA A 66 -0.17 28.54 2.03
N ARG A 67 0.55 28.95 0.98
CA ARG A 67 0.56 30.36 0.50
C ARG A 67 -0.79 30.79 -0.06
N LYS A 68 -1.45 29.92 -0.85
CA LYS A 68 -2.75 30.23 -1.44
C LYS A 68 -3.80 30.53 -0.37
N ARG A 69 -3.79 29.79 0.75
CA ARG A 69 -4.68 30.05 1.91
C ARG A 69 -4.47 31.46 2.49
N ARG A 70 -3.21 31.91 2.62
CA ARG A 70 -2.89 33.25 3.18
C ARG A 70 -3.43 34.43 2.37
N GLY A 71 -3.73 34.22 1.08
CA GLY A 71 -4.35 35.24 0.22
C GLY A 71 -5.86 35.37 0.40
N GLY A 72 -6.49 34.48 1.17
CA GLY A 72 -7.91 34.52 1.51
C GLY A 72 -8.09 34.77 3.01
N SER A 73 -9.03 35.65 3.34
CA SER A 73 -9.44 36.06 4.69
C SER A 73 -9.50 34.92 5.72
N ALA A 74 -8.50 34.80 6.58
CA ALA A 74 -8.58 34.02 7.81
C ALA A 74 -7.62 34.63 8.86
N GLU A 75 -8.18 35.49 9.70
CA GLU A 75 -7.71 35.75 11.06
C GLU A 75 -7.85 34.44 11.85
N ASP A 76 -6.81 34.00 12.60
CA ASP A 76 -6.88 33.15 13.82
C ASP A 76 -5.76 32.12 14.05
N VAL A 77 -4.69 32.05 13.25
CA VAL A 77 -3.44 31.39 13.71
C VAL A 77 -2.24 32.22 13.28
N ALA A 78 -1.36 32.58 14.22
CA ALA A 78 -0.10 33.24 13.91
C ALA A 78 0.61 32.45 12.79
N PRO A 79 0.77 33.03 11.59
CA PRO A 79 1.10 32.24 10.42
C PRO A 79 2.55 31.76 10.52
N LEU A 80 2.74 30.45 10.76
CA LEU A 80 4.05 29.78 10.75
C LEU A 80 4.90 30.28 9.59
N ASN A 81 6.07 30.86 9.85
CA ASN A 81 6.83 31.47 8.77
C ASN A 81 7.27 30.39 7.77
N LEU A 82 6.79 30.47 6.52
CA LEU A 82 7.13 29.50 5.46
C LEU A 82 8.61 29.55 5.06
N SER A 83 9.36 30.55 5.54
CA SER A 83 10.81 30.62 5.40
C SER A 83 11.56 29.75 6.41
N TYR A 84 10.90 29.32 7.50
CA TYR A 84 11.51 28.42 8.47
C TYR A 84 11.76 27.06 7.84
N LYS A 85 12.87 26.47 8.25
CA LYS A 85 13.26 25.15 7.78
C LYS A 85 12.45 24.09 8.50
N ILE A 86 12.40 22.90 7.90
CA ILE A 86 11.63 21.78 8.43
C ILE A 86 12.54 20.60 8.76
N HIS A 87 12.29 20.00 9.90
CA HIS A 87 12.86 18.71 10.26
C HIS A 87 11.72 17.69 10.25
N ILE A 88 11.95 16.54 9.61
CA ILE A 88 10.95 15.48 9.45
C ILE A 88 11.57 14.16 9.90
N ALA A 89 10.97 13.47 10.85
CA ALA A 89 11.31 12.08 11.15
C ALA A 89 10.13 11.18 10.77
N THR A 90 10.41 10.07 10.09
CA THR A 90 9.40 9.10 9.65
C THR A 90 9.86 7.67 9.89
N GLU A 91 8.94 6.83 10.33
CA GLU A 91 9.21 5.43 10.70
C GLU A 91 8.08 4.50 10.24
N ASN A 92 8.43 3.28 9.84
CA ASN A 92 7.47 2.23 9.51
C ASN A 92 7.54 1.10 10.54
N ASN A 93 6.38 0.58 10.96
CA ASN A 93 6.34 -0.62 11.82
C ASN A 93 6.42 -1.95 11.02
N PHE A 94 6.69 -1.87 9.71
CA PHE A 94 6.86 -3.00 8.82
C PHE A 94 8.16 -2.89 8.02
N PRO A 95 8.80 -4.01 7.65
CA PRO A 95 10.11 -3.94 6.99
C PRO A 95 10.01 -3.26 5.63
N THR A 96 10.84 -2.23 5.41
CA THR A 96 10.91 -1.47 4.14
C THR A 96 11.16 -2.38 2.92
N ALA A 97 11.84 -3.51 3.12
CA ALA A 97 12.18 -4.47 2.07
C ALA A 97 11.14 -5.59 1.87
N ALA A 98 10.10 -5.70 2.71
CA ALA A 98 9.10 -6.78 2.64
C ALA A 98 8.09 -6.63 1.48
N GLY A 99 8.43 -5.90 0.41
CA GLY A 99 7.55 -5.73 -0.76
C GLY A 99 6.27 -4.91 -0.51
N LEU A 100 5.88 -4.71 0.75
CA LEU A 100 4.81 -3.84 1.22
C LEU A 100 5.10 -2.40 0.78
N ALA A 101 4.11 -1.71 0.22
CA ALA A 101 4.25 -0.40 -0.43
C ALA A 101 4.65 0.75 0.52
N SER A 102 5.85 0.67 1.10
CA SER A 102 6.40 1.59 2.10
C SER A 102 6.45 3.04 1.61
N SER A 103 6.72 3.26 0.32
CA SER A 103 6.71 4.60 -0.27
C SER A 103 5.30 5.22 -0.34
N ALA A 104 4.25 4.40 -0.52
CA ALA A 104 2.89 4.92 -0.59
C ALA A 104 2.45 5.47 0.78
N ALA A 105 2.59 4.66 1.83
CA ALA A 105 2.29 5.07 3.20
C ALA A 105 3.21 6.22 3.67
N GLY A 106 4.50 6.16 3.32
CA GLY A 106 5.51 7.20 3.55
C GLY A 106 5.07 8.58 3.06
N TYR A 107 4.82 8.72 1.76
CA TYR A 107 4.43 10.01 1.19
C TYR A 107 3.04 10.47 1.61
N ALA A 108 2.10 9.56 1.84
CA ALA A 108 0.77 9.92 2.37
C ALA A 108 0.88 10.50 3.78
N CYS A 109 1.64 9.83 4.67
CA CYS A 109 1.85 10.28 6.05
C CYS A 109 2.64 11.60 6.09
N LEU A 110 3.66 11.75 5.24
CA LEU A 110 4.38 13.02 5.07
C LEU A 110 3.45 14.16 4.69
N VAL A 111 2.62 13.97 3.66
CA VAL A 111 1.70 15.01 3.20
C VAL A 111 0.66 15.34 4.26
N ALA A 112 0.12 14.34 4.96
CA ALA A 112 -0.82 14.56 6.06
C ALA A 112 -0.18 15.37 7.21
N ALA A 113 1.05 15.02 7.62
CA ALA A 113 1.78 15.73 8.67
C ALA A 113 2.11 17.18 8.27
N LEU A 114 2.58 17.40 7.03
CA LEU A 114 2.89 18.75 6.54
C LEU A 114 1.64 19.60 6.34
N ALA A 115 0.55 19.01 5.84
CA ALA A 115 -0.72 19.70 5.71
C ALA A 115 -1.21 20.16 7.09
N ARG A 116 -1.11 19.30 8.12
CA ARG A 116 -1.43 19.69 9.49
C ARG A 116 -0.51 20.80 10.00
N LEU A 117 0.81 20.66 9.81
CA LEU A 117 1.80 21.64 10.24
C LEU A 117 1.53 23.03 9.64
N TYR A 118 1.22 23.10 8.35
CA TYR A 118 1.00 24.36 7.64
C TYR A 118 -0.45 24.84 7.62
N GLY A 119 -1.38 24.10 8.23
CA GLY A 119 -2.81 24.38 8.15
C GLY A 119 -3.31 24.36 6.71
N VAL A 120 -2.97 23.33 5.93
CA VAL A 120 -3.54 23.08 4.61
C VAL A 120 -4.71 22.13 4.76
N GLU A 121 -5.87 22.53 4.24
CA GLU A 121 -7.12 21.76 4.24
C GLU A 121 -7.54 21.45 2.80
N GLY A 122 -8.41 20.46 2.63
CA GLY A 122 -8.99 20.09 1.34
C GLY A 122 -8.28 18.92 0.66
N GLU A 123 -8.23 18.96 -0.67
CA GLU A 123 -7.72 17.86 -1.51
C GLU A 123 -6.18 17.77 -1.46
N LEU A 124 -5.68 16.67 -0.90
CA LEU A 124 -4.24 16.42 -0.71
C LEU A 124 -3.70 15.26 -1.57
N SER A 125 -4.57 14.56 -2.29
CA SER A 125 -4.21 13.44 -3.16
C SER A 125 -3.26 13.86 -4.26
N GLU A 126 -3.42 15.06 -4.82
CA GLU A 126 -2.50 15.60 -5.83
C GLU A 126 -1.08 15.70 -5.27
N VAL A 127 -0.93 16.22 -4.05
CA VAL A 127 0.36 16.38 -3.38
C VAL A 127 1.01 15.03 -3.15
N ALA A 128 0.26 14.08 -2.57
CA ALA A 128 0.76 12.73 -2.28
C ALA A 128 1.20 12.01 -3.56
N ARG A 129 0.44 12.17 -4.66
CA ARG A 129 0.75 11.58 -5.98
C ARG A 129 2.11 12.00 -6.51
N ARG A 130 2.51 13.27 -6.33
CA ARG A 130 3.82 13.80 -6.79
C ARG A 130 4.99 13.09 -6.10
N GLY A 131 4.80 12.71 -4.84
CA GLY A 131 5.77 11.94 -4.07
C GLY A 131 5.80 10.47 -4.48
N SER A 132 4.64 9.83 -4.52
CA SER A 132 4.48 8.48 -5.05
C SER A 132 3.06 8.30 -5.56
N GLY A 133 2.90 7.81 -6.79
CA GLY A 133 1.58 7.73 -7.44
C GLY A 133 0.54 7.02 -6.59
N SER A 134 0.87 5.88 -5.98
CA SER A 134 -0.04 5.14 -5.10
C SER A 134 -0.30 5.79 -3.74
N ALA A 135 0.51 6.75 -3.29
CA ALA A 135 0.32 7.43 -2.01
C ALA A 135 -1.00 8.20 -1.95
N CYS A 136 -1.50 8.69 -3.09
CA CYS A 136 -2.81 9.35 -3.13
C CYS A 136 -3.94 8.46 -2.59
N ARG A 137 -3.90 7.15 -2.83
CA ARG A 137 -4.92 6.22 -2.34
C ARG A 137 -4.84 5.98 -0.84
N SER A 138 -3.65 6.17 -0.25
CA SER A 138 -3.45 6.07 1.20
C SER A 138 -3.87 7.34 1.96
N MET A 139 -4.36 8.38 1.26
CA MET A 139 -4.94 9.56 1.91
C MET A 139 -6.37 9.31 2.43
N LEU A 140 -7.00 8.19 2.04
CA LEU A 140 -8.39 7.86 2.36
C LEU A 140 -8.49 6.43 2.92
N GLY A 141 -9.52 6.17 3.73
CA GLY A 141 -9.82 4.86 4.30
C GLY A 141 -10.66 3.96 3.39
N GLY A 142 -10.74 2.69 3.74
CA GLY A 142 -11.60 1.71 3.07
C GLY A 142 -11.14 1.35 1.67
N PHE A 143 -12.02 1.47 0.69
CA PHE A 143 -11.77 1.17 -0.71
C PHE A 143 -11.58 2.48 -1.47
N VAL A 144 -10.45 2.62 -2.16
CA VAL A 144 -10.04 3.90 -2.74
C VAL A 144 -9.65 3.72 -4.20
N GLN A 145 -10.27 4.52 -5.07
CA GLN A 145 -9.92 4.61 -6.48
C GLN A 145 -8.92 5.75 -6.68
N TRP A 146 -7.84 5.53 -7.42
CA TRP A 146 -7.07 6.60 -8.05
C TRP A 146 -7.52 6.74 -9.50
N GLN A 147 -8.12 7.88 -9.80
CA GLN A 147 -8.55 8.24 -11.15
C GLN A 147 -7.34 8.65 -12.00
N ARG A 148 -7.32 8.12 -13.22
CA ARG A 148 -6.32 8.46 -14.24
C ARG A 148 -6.31 9.96 -14.53
N GLY A 149 -7.47 10.59 -14.58
CA GLY A 149 -7.63 11.95 -15.10
C GLY A 149 -7.37 12.02 -16.60
N GLU A 150 -7.83 13.09 -17.22
CA GLU A 150 -7.71 13.37 -18.65
C GLU A 150 -6.94 14.66 -18.89
N ARG A 151 -6.94 15.58 -17.92
CA ARG A 151 -6.26 16.87 -18.07
C ARG A 151 -4.74 16.70 -18.10
N PRO A 152 -4.04 17.42 -19.01
CA PRO A 152 -2.58 17.43 -19.05
C PRO A 152 -1.94 18.01 -17.78
N ASP A 153 -2.60 18.92 -17.08
CA ASP A 153 -2.11 19.49 -15.81
C ASP A 153 -2.23 18.52 -14.62
N GLY A 154 -2.93 17.39 -14.82
CA GLY A 154 -3.10 16.35 -13.82
C GLY A 154 -4.02 16.71 -12.65
N ARG A 155 -4.76 17.82 -12.72
CA ARG A 155 -5.61 18.27 -11.59
C ARG A 155 -6.83 17.39 -11.33
N ASP A 156 -7.19 16.54 -12.29
CA ASP A 156 -8.28 15.56 -12.20
C ASP A 156 -7.79 14.12 -11.96
N SER A 157 -6.47 13.91 -11.76
CA SER A 157 -5.93 12.61 -11.38
C SER A 157 -5.85 12.48 -9.86
N LEU A 158 -7.00 12.28 -9.23
CA LEU A 158 -7.19 12.32 -7.78
C LEU A 158 -7.61 10.96 -7.21
N ALA A 159 -7.52 10.83 -5.89
CA ALA A 159 -8.04 9.67 -5.19
C ALA A 159 -9.46 9.94 -4.68
N HIS A 160 -10.33 8.95 -4.78
CA HIS A 160 -11.72 9.02 -4.33
C HIS A 160 -12.06 7.77 -3.52
N GLN A 161 -12.74 7.98 -2.39
CA GLN A 161 -13.25 6.87 -1.60
C GLN A 161 -14.45 6.25 -2.31
N VAL A 162 -14.34 4.95 -2.62
CA VAL A 162 -15.40 4.13 -3.21
C VAL A 162 -16.36 3.65 -2.13
N ALA A 163 -15.80 3.21 -1.00
CA ALA A 163 -16.56 2.79 0.18
C ALA A 163 -15.69 2.96 1.43
N PRO A 164 -16.27 3.35 2.59
CA PRO A 164 -15.52 3.50 3.83
C PRO A 164 -15.06 2.14 4.38
N GLU A 165 -14.08 2.15 5.29
CA GLU A 165 -13.57 0.96 5.97
C GLU A 165 -14.63 0.20 6.78
N THR A 166 -15.71 0.89 7.17
CA THR A 166 -16.87 0.32 7.86
C THR A 166 -17.83 -0.40 6.91
N HIS A 167 -17.65 -0.29 5.60
CA HIS A 167 -18.56 -0.89 4.62
C HIS A 167 -18.48 -2.41 4.59
N TRP A 168 -17.31 -3.02 4.73
CA TRP A 168 -17.12 -4.47 4.59
C TRP A 168 -16.33 -5.03 5.77
N LEU A 169 -16.97 -5.07 6.94
CA LEU A 169 -16.34 -5.40 8.22
C LEU A 169 -15.84 -6.83 8.31
N GLU A 170 -16.36 -7.73 7.48
CA GLU A 170 -15.98 -9.13 7.41
C GLU A 170 -14.72 -9.36 6.58
N LEU A 171 -14.34 -8.41 5.71
CA LEU A 171 -13.18 -8.55 4.85
C LEU A 171 -11.89 -8.61 5.69
N ARG A 172 -11.03 -9.56 5.36
CA ARG A 172 -9.73 -9.79 6.00
C ARG A 172 -8.64 -9.84 4.94
N VAL A 173 -7.45 -9.46 5.39
CA VAL A 173 -6.25 -9.44 4.56
C VAL A 173 -5.16 -10.21 5.30
N LEU A 174 -4.60 -11.23 4.66
CA LEU A 174 -3.45 -11.98 5.14
C LEU A 174 -2.26 -11.71 4.22
N ILE A 175 -1.14 -11.25 4.75
CA ILE A 175 0.08 -11.04 3.97
C ILE A 175 1.04 -12.18 4.28
N LEU A 176 1.27 -13.05 3.31
CA LEU A 176 2.23 -14.15 3.39
C LEU A 176 3.60 -13.62 3.00
N VAL A 177 4.47 -13.43 3.99
CA VAL A 177 5.82 -12.89 3.76
C VAL A 177 6.77 -14.02 3.39
N VAL A 178 7.03 -14.15 2.10
CA VAL A 178 7.90 -15.13 1.44
C VAL A 178 9.36 -14.70 1.53
N SER A 179 9.63 -13.44 1.20
CA SER A 179 10.98 -12.87 1.23
C SER A 179 10.96 -11.45 1.78
N ALA A 180 12.04 -11.08 2.45
CA ALA A 180 12.34 -9.70 2.84
C ALA A 180 13.55 -9.14 2.07
N GLU A 181 13.97 -9.81 0.99
CA GLU A 181 15.07 -9.33 0.17
C GLU A 181 14.65 -8.12 -0.68
N LYS A 182 15.65 -7.29 -1.00
CA LYS A 182 15.43 -6.10 -1.82
C LYS A 182 14.98 -6.53 -3.22
N LYS A 183 13.98 -5.81 -3.75
CA LYS A 183 13.46 -6.00 -5.11
C LYS A 183 14.60 -5.93 -6.13
N GLN A 184 14.68 -6.91 -7.03
CA GLN A 184 15.67 -6.89 -8.12
C GLN A 184 15.44 -5.70 -9.06
N VAL A 185 14.17 -5.43 -9.43
CA VAL A 185 13.79 -4.29 -10.27
C VAL A 185 12.82 -3.38 -9.51
N GLY A 186 13.24 -2.15 -9.26
CA GLY A 186 12.40 -1.14 -8.62
C GLY A 186 11.18 -0.79 -9.46
N SER A 187 10.01 -0.63 -8.83
CA SER A 187 8.73 -0.45 -9.52
C SER A 187 8.70 0.76 -10.46
N THR A 188 9.42 1.85 -10.14
CA THR A 188 9.47 3.06 -11.00
C THR A 188 10.14 2.77 -12.35
N ALA A 189 11.32 2.14 -12.32
CA ALA A 189 12.06 1.80 -13.52
C ALA A 189 11.30 0.71 -14.30
N GLY A 190 10.92 -0.36 -13.60
CA GLY A 190 10.21 -1.50 -14.21
C GLY A 190 8.91 -1.08 -14.91
N MET A 191 8.07 -0.26 -14.26
CA MET A 191 6.82 0.17 -14.89
C MET A 191 7.01 1.10 -16.09
N GLN A 192 8.16 1.78 -16.20
CA GLN A 192 8.48 2.63 -17.35
C GLN A 192 8.97 1.76 -18.50
N THR A 193 9.87 0.81 -18.23
CA THR A 193 10.31 -0.18 -19.23
C THR A 193 9.11 -0.94 -19.80
N SER A 194 8.13 -1.32 -18.98
CA SER A 194 6.90 -1.94 -19.48
C SER A 194 6.09 -1.01 -20.38
N VAL A 195 6.00 0.30 -20.08
CA VAL A 195 5.33 1.26 -20.97
C VAL A 195 6.04 1.34 -22.31
N ASP A 196 7.36 1.30 -22.30
CA ASP A 196 8.17 1.49 -23.50
C ASP A 196 8.22 0.23 -24.38
N THR A 197 8.02 -0.96 -23.79
CA THR A 197 8.33 -2.24 -24.48
C THR A 197 7.21 -3.27 -24.50
N SER A 198 6.21 -3.21 -23.61
CA SER A 198 5.12 -4.21 -23.56
C SER A 198 3.91 -3.77 -24.39
N PRO A 199 3.66 -4.37 -25.57
CA PRO A 199 2.43 -4.11 -26.31
C PRO A 199 1.18 -4.53 -25.54
N LEU A 200 1.26 -5.58 -24.70
CA LEU A 200 0.11 -6.04 -23.90
C LEU A 200 -0.30 -5.03 -22.84
N LEU A 201 0.65 -4.25 -22.30
CA LEU A 201 0.34 -3.21 -21.31
C LEU A 201 -0.56 -2.12 -21.90
N LYS A 202 -0.38 -1.76 -23.17
CA LYS A 202 -1.22 -0.77 -23.85
C LYS A 202 -2.67 -1.26 -23.92
N HIS A 203 -2.88 -2.48 -24.43
CA HIS A 203 -4.22 -3.07 -24.51
C HIS A 203 -4.87 -3.23 -23.12
N ARG A 204 -4.09 -3.66 -22.10
CA ARG A 204 -4.55 -3.72 -20.71
C ARG A 204 -5.08 -2.37 -20.23
N ALA A 205 -4.32 -1.30 -20.45
CA ALA A 205 -4.67 0.04 -19.95
C ALA A 205 -5.87 0.65 -20.67
N GLU A 206 -5.96 0.48 -21.99
CA GLU A 206 -7.00 1.11 -22.83
C GLU A 206 -8.32 0.34 -22.82
N VAL A 207 -8.27 -0.99 -22.78
CA VAL A 207 -9.46 -1.84 -22.99
C VAL A 207 -9.87 -2.58 -21.73
N VAL A 208 -8.93 -3.22 -21.04
CA VAL A 208 -9.27 -4.17 -19.95
C VAL A 208 -9.58 -3.45 -18.64
N VAL A 209 -8.70 -2.56 -18.19
CA VAL A 209 -8.82 -1.92 -16.86
C VAL A 209 -10.10 -1.09 -16.67
N PRO A 210 -10.60 -0.32 -17.66
CA PRO A 210 -11.85 0.44 -17.49
C PRO A 210 -13.06 -0.42 -17.10
N GLU A 211 -13.26 -1.55 -17.78
CA GLU A 211 -14.34 -2.50 -17.47
C GLU A 211 -14.13 -3.13 -16.10
N ARG A 212 -12.91 -3.62 -15.81
CA ARG A 212 -12.59 -4.22 -14.51
C ARG A 212 -12.82 -3.27 -13.35
N LEU A 213 -12.52 -1.97 -13.50
CA LEU A 213 -12.79 -1.00 -12.44
C LEU A 213 -14.29 -0.85 -12.16
N THR A 214 -15.11 -0.84 -13.22
CA THR A 214 -16.56 -0.75 -13.08
C THR A 214 -17.10 -1.97 -12.32
N LEU A 215 -16.70 -3.17 -12.73
CA LEU A 215 -17.08 -4.42 -12.07
C LEU A 215 -16.56 -4.50 -10.62
N MET A 216 -15.29 -4.15 -10.39
CA MET A 216 -14.70 -4.18 -9.04
C MET A 216 -15.44 -3.24 -8.10
N MET A 217 -15.79 -2.03 -8.54
CA MET A 217 -16.59 -1.10 -7.73
C MET A 217 -17.99 -1.65 -7.46
N GLN A 218 -18.60 -2.38 -8.40
CA GLN A 218 -19.88 -3.06 -8.18
C GLN A 218 -19.74 -4.16 -7.12
N HIS A 219 -18.79 -5.09 -7.27
CA HIS A 219 -18.57 -6.17 -6.30
C HIS A 219 -18.29 -5.64 -4.88
N ILE A 220 -17.56 -4.52 -4.76
CA ILE A 220 -17.34 -3.86 -3.47
C ILE A 220 -18.66 -3.33 -2.89
N ARG A 221 -19.48 -2.62 -3.68
CA ARG A 221 -20.76 -2.07 -3.20
C ARG A 221 -21.71 -3.18 -2.73
N GLU A 222 -21.76 -4.28 -3.46
CA GLU A 222 -22.64 -5.43 -3.22
C GLU A 222 -22.05 -6.41 -2.19
N ARG A 223 -20.79 -6.24 -1.78
CA ARG A 223 -20.04 -7.18 -0.92
C ARG A 223 -20.00 -8.59 -1.52
N ASP A 224 -19.97 -8.67 -2.84
CA ASP A 224 -19.81 -9.90 -3.59
C ASP A 224 -18.33 -10.33 -3.54
N PHE A 225 -18.00 -11.16 -2.55
CA PHE A 225 -16.64 -11.65 -2.37
C PHE A 225 -16.18 -12.52 -3.55
N GLU A 226 -17.07 -13.28 -4.17
CA GLU A 226 -16.69 -14.16 -5.27
C GLU A 226 -16.26 -13.36 -6.49
N GLY A 227 -17.08 -12.40 -6.94
CA GLY A 227 -16.72 -11.49 -8.01
C GLY A 227 -15.50 -10.63 -7.70
N PHE A 228 -15.43 -10.08 -6.46
CA PHE A 228 -14.26 -9.35 -5.98
C PHE A 228 -12.99 -10.20 -6.06
N GLY A 229 -13.06 -11.44 -5.56
CA GLY A 229 -11.92 -12.34 -5.46
C GLY A 229 -11.40 -12.81 -6.82
N GLN A 230 -12.31 -13.22 -7.72
CA GLN A 230 -11.97 -13.61 -9.08
C GLN A 230 -11.30 -12.46 -9.84
N LEU A 231 -11.88 -11.26 -9.78
CA LEU A 231 -11.37 -10.10 -10.49
C LEU A 231 -10.01 -9.64 -9.93
N THR A 232 -9.81 -9.73 -8.62
CA THR A 232 -8.52 -9.47 -7.94
C THR A 232 -7.42 -10.39 -8.46
N MET A 233 -7.67 -11.70 -8.50
CA MET A 233 -6.71 -12.69 -9.00
C MET A 233 -6.40 -12.48 -10.49
N GLN A 234 -7.42 -12.21 -11.30
CA GLN A 234 -7.26 -11.94 -12.74
C GLN A 234 -6.44 -10.66 -13.01
N ASP A 235 -6.62 -9.62 -12.19
CA ASP A 235 -5.87 -8.38 -12.34
C ASP A 235 -4.42 -8.48 -11.89
N SER A 236 -4.17 -9.18 -10.78
CA SER A 236 -2.83 -9.56 -10.34
C SER A 236 -2.11 -10.36 -11.43
N ASN A 237 -2.73 -11.42 -11.95
CA ASN A 237 -2.12 -12.26 -12.99
C ASN A 237 -1.79 -11.45 -14.24
N GLN A 238 -2.70 -10.59 -14.71
CA GLN A 238 -2.47 -9.81 -15.92
C GLN A 238 -1.41 -8.71 -15.71
N PHE A 239 -1.31 -8.13 -14.50
CA PHE A 239 -0.20 -7.25 -14.16
C PHE A 239 1.15 -7.98 -14.32
N HIS A 240 1.31 -9.15 -13.73
CA HIS A 240 2.54 -9.96 -13.86
C HIS A 240 2.78 -10.46 -15.29
N ALA A 241 1.72 -10.70 -16.07
CA ALA A 241 1.85 -11.02 -17.49
C ALA A 241 2.45 -9.83 -18.29
N THR A 242 2.04 -8.60 -18.01
CA THR A 242 2.67 -7.42 -18.64
C THR A 242 4.12 -7.20 -18.21
N CYS A 243 4.46 -7.59 -16.98
CA CYS A 243 5.86 -7.62 -16.53
C CYS A 243 6.68 -8.66 -17.31
N LEU A 244 6.10 -9.82 -17.60
CA LEU A 244 6.74 -10.87 -18.41
C LEU A 244 6.87 -10.47 -19.89
N ASP A 245 5.92 -9.72 -20.43
CA ASP A 245 5.91 -9.18 -21.80
C ASP A 245 6.85 -7.96 -21.99
N THR A 246 7.39 -7.41 -20.91
CA THR A 246 8.38 -6.32 -20.95
C THR A 246 9.72 -6.83 -21.50
N PHE A 247 10.52 -5.98 -22.15
CA PHE A 247 11.88 -6.34 -22.59
C PHE A 247 12.96 -5.42 -21.99
N PRO A 248 13.94 -5.96 -21.23
CA PRO A 248 14.02 -7.34 -20.75
C PRO A 248 12.87 -7.70 -19.78
N PRO A 249 12.50 -8.99 -19.66
CA PRO A 249 11.37 -9.42 -18.84
C PRO A 249 11.60 -9.15 -17.36
N ILE A 250 10.52 -8.80 -16.67
CA ILE A 250 10.53 -8.53 -15.23
C ILE A 250 9.84 -9.70 -14.51
N PHE A 251 10.57 -10.35 -13.60
CA PHE A 251 10.07 -11.44 -12.77
C PHE A 251 9.93 -10.98 -11.32
N TYR A 252 8.68 -10.78 -10.88
CA TYR A 252 8.37 -10.52 -9.47
C TYR A 252 7.95 -11.79 -8.72
N LEU A 253 7.20 -12.67 -9.38
CA LEU A 253 6.75 -13.93 -8.82
C LEU A 253 7.86 -14.97 -8.88
N ASN A 254 8.08 -15.67 -7.78
CA ASN A 254 8.97 -16.82 -7.72
C ASN A 254 8.18 -18.13 -7.61
N ASP A 255 8.88 -19.26 -7.45
CA ASP A 255 8.22 -20.56 -7.34
C ASP A 255 7.30 -20.67 -6.12
N LEU A 256 7.65 -20.03 -5.00
CA LEU A 256 6.77 -20.01 -3.84
C LEU A 256 5.49 -19.20 -4.11
N SER A 257 5.58 -18.07 -4.83
CA SER A 257 4.39 -17.34 -5.27
C SER A 257 3.46 -18.23 -6.10
N ARG A 258 4.02 -19.06 -7.01
CA ARG A 258 3.26 -20.02 -7.82
C ARG A 258 2.62 -21.12 -6.98
N GLN A 259 3.32 -21.64 -5.96
CA GLN A 259 2.76 -22.62 -5.04
C GLN A 259 1.59 -22.05 -4.22
N ILE A 260 1.69 -20.79 -3.77
CA ILE A 260 0.60 -20.09 -3.07
C ILE A 260 -0.61 -19.91 -4.01
N ILE A 261 -0.39 -19.53 -5.28
CA ILE A 261 -1.45 -19.45 -6.29
C ILE A 261 -2.18 -20.80 -6.43
N SER A 262 -1.42 -21.89 -6.59
CA SER A 262 -1.98 -23.23 -6.69
C SER A 262 -2.70 -23.68 -5.42
N LEU A 263 -2.22 -23.29 -4.24
CA LEU A 263 -2.89 -23.55 -2.96
C LEU A 263 -4.26 -22.88 -2.90
N VAL A 264 -4.33 -21.59 -3.24
CA VAL A 264 -5.57 -20.80 -3.27
C VAL A 264 -6.60 -21.41 -4.23
N HIS A 265 -6.19 -21.79 -5.44
CA HIS A 265 -7.09 -22.43 -6.41
C HIS A 265 -7.61 -23.77 -5.93
N ARG A 266 -6.77 -24.61 -5.31
CA ARG A 266 -7.22 -25.89 -4.73
C ARG A 266 -8.18 -25.70 -3.57
N PHE A 267 -7.91 -24.73 -2.70
CA PHE A 267 -8.79 -24.39 -1.58
C PHE A 267 -10.18 -23.96 -2.09
N ASN A 268 -10.23 -23.03 -3.05
CA ASN A 268 -11.49 -22.61 -3.66
C ASN A 268 -12.21 -23.75 -4.38
N ALA A 269 -11.48 -24.60 -5.10
CA ALA A 269 -12.05 -25.76 -5.80
C ALA A 269 -12.67 -26.76 -4.83
N HIS A 270 -12.03 -27.04 -3.69
CA HIS A 270 -12.57 -27.90 -2.64
C HIS A 270 -13.90 -27.35 -2.11
N HIS A 271 -13.98 -26.04 -1.84
CA HIS A 271 -15.21 -25.39 -1.37
C HIS A 271 -16.24 -25.08 -2.48
N ARG A 272 -15.90 -25.34 -3.75
CA ARG A 272 -16.75 -25.10 -4.93
C ARG A 272 -17.21 -23.65 -5.09
N CYS A 273 -16.50 -22.72 -4.48
CA CYS A 273 -16.73 -21.28 -4.58
C CYS A 273 -15.44 -20.53 -4.23
N THR A 274 -15.36 -19.27 -4.64
CA THR A 274 -14.20 -18.42 -4.34
C THR A 274 -14.27 -17.93 -2.89
N LYS A 275 -13.56 -18.59 -1.97
CA LYS A 275 -13.47 -18.22 -0.53
C LYS A 275 -12.20 -17.42 -0.18
N VAL A 276 -11.17 -17.53 -0.99
CA VAL A 276 -9.91 -16.80 -0.86
C VAL A 276 -9.46 -16.25 -2.21
N ALA A 277 -8.79 -15.10 -2.21
CA ALA A 277 -8.26 -14.49 -3.42
C ALA A 277 -6.85 -13.97 -3.17
N TYR A 278 -5.93 -14.21 -4.10
CA TYR A 278 -4.58 -13.66 -4.02
C TYR A 278 -4.40 -12.42 -4.88
N THR A 279 -3.48 -11.55 -4.48
CA THR A 279 -2.87 -10.55 -5.33
C THR A 279 -1.38 -10.41 -4.97
N PHE A 280 -0.59 -10.00 -5.94
CA PHE A 280 0.85 -9.79 -5.78
C PHE A 280 1.23 -8.43 -6.38
N ASP A 281 1.94 -7.62 -5.60
CA ASP A 281 2.54 -6.37 -6.06
C ASP A 281 3.87 -6.63 -6.80
N ALA A 282 4.74 -5.62 -6.87
CA ALA A 282 6.11 -5.74 -7.38
C ALA A 282 7.02 -6.50 -6.39
N GLY A 283 6.76 -7.79 -6.16
CA GLY A 283 7.53 -8.70 -5.33
C GLY A 283 6.83 -10.05 -5.11
N PRO A 284 7.48 -11.02 -4.43
CA PRO A 284 6.97 -12.39 -4.32
C PRO A 284 5.96 -12.60 -3.18
N ASN A 285 5.75 -11.60 -2.33
CA ASN A 285 4.86 -11.71 -1.17
C ASN A 285 3.40 -11.70 -1.60
N ALA A 286 2.64 -12.68 -1.11
CA ALA A 286 1.23 -12.82 -1.45
C ALA A 286 0.37 -12.01 -0.48
N VAL A 287 -0.55 -11.22 -1.01
CA VAL A 287 -1.64 -10.61 -0.25
C VAL A 287 -2.88 -11.42 -0.53
N ILE A 288 -3.46 -12.03 0.49
CA ILE A 288 -4.65 -12.86 0.41
C ILE A 288 -5.83 -12.08 1.00
N PHE A 289 -6.90 -11.95 0.23
CA PHE A 289 -8.20 -11.51 0.70
C PHE A 289 -9.06 -12.72 1.04
N THR A 290 -9.82 -12.61 2.11
CA THR A 290 -10.82 -13.61 2.53
C THR A 290 -11.83 -12.97 3.47
N LEU A 291 -12.87 -13.70 3.87
CA LEU A 291 -13.81 -13.25 4.90
C LEU A 291 -13.42 -13.83 6.27
N ALA A 292 -13.87 -13.16 7.32
CA ALA A 292 -13.50 -13.47 8.71
C ALA A 292 -13.77 -14.92 9.13
N ASP A 293 -14.83 -15.54 8.61
CA ASP A 293 -15.21 -16.93 8.86
C ASP A 293 -14.24 -17.97 8.27
N THR A 294 -13.46 -17.57 7.26
CA THR A 294 -12.58 -18.44 6.49
C THR A 294 -11.12 -18.32 6.95
N VAL A 295 -10.78 -17.28 7.70
CA VAL A 295 -9.39 -17.00 8.12
C VAL A 295 -8.77 -18.17 8.87
N ALA A 296 -9.45 -18.73 9.87
CA ALA A 296 -8.88 -19.79 10.71
C ALA A 296 -8.57 -21.06 9.90
N GLU A 297 -9.52 -21.48 9.06
CA GLU A 297 -9.38 -22.63 8.17
C GLU A 297 -8.22 -22.44 7.18
N PHE A 298 -8.17 -21.29 6.51
CA PHE A 298 -7.12 -21.02 5.53
C PHE A 298 -5.73 -20.88 6.16
N VAL A 299 -5.61 -20.25 7.34
CA VAL A 299 -4.33 -20.13 8.05
C VAL A 299 -3.78 -21.50 8.46
N GLU A 300 -4.63 -22.42 8.90
CA GLU A 300 -4.20 -23.79 9.21
C GLU A 300 -3.78 -24.55 7.94
N VAL A 301 -4.50 -24.38 6.82
CA VAL A 301 -4.07 -24.94 5.52
C VAL A 301 -2.70 -24.40 5.10
N VAL A 302 -2.43 -23.11 5.32
CA VAL A 302 -1.12 -22.49 5.07
C VAL A 302 -0.06 -23.07 6.00
N ARG A 303 -0.35 -23.30 7.29
CA ARG A 303 0.57 -23.94 8.24
C ARG A 303 0.94 -25.36 7.83
N CYS A 304 -0.03 -26.14 7.35
CA CYS A 304 0.23 -27.49 6.85
C CYS A 304 1.04 -27.49 5.55
N SER A 305 0.76 -26.55 4.64
CA SER A 305 1.46 -26.45 3.34
C SER A 305 2.86 -25.83 3.46
N PHE A 306 3.04 -24.91 4.40
CA PHE A 306 4.29 -24.17 4.62
C PHE A 306 4.62 -24.13 6.12
N PRO A 307 5.04 -25.26 6.72
CA PRO A 307 5.31 -25.33 8.16
C PRO A 307 6.36 -24.29 8.59
N PRO A 308 6.15 -23.55 9.70
CA PRO A 308 7.12 -22.56 10.15
C PRO A 308 8.45 -23.21 10.56
N ALA A 309 9.57 -22.51 10.33
CA ALA A 309 10.92 -23.02 10.66
C ALA A 309 11.25 -23.02 12.16
N THR A 310 10.53 -22.24 12.99
CA THR A 310 10.74 -22.14 14.45
C THR A 310 9.39 -22.20 15.19
N ASN A 311 9.40 -22.58 16.47
CA ASN A 311 8.22 -22.84 17.30
C ASN A 311 7.24 -21.65 17.37
N GLY A 312 6.24 -21.67 16.48
CA GLY A 312 4.84 -21.26 16.70
C GLY A 312 4.52 -19.76 16.88
N ASP A 313 5.09 -19.11 17.88
CA ASP A 313 4.44 -17.97 18.53
C ASP A 313 4.50 -16.66 17.74
N GLN A 314 5.36 -16.56 16.73
CA GLN A 314 5.49 -15.37 15.88
C GLN A 314 5.09 -15.58 14.42
N PHE A 315 4.56 -16.77 14.09
CA PHE A 315 4.24 -17.10 12.70
C PHE A 315 3.03 -16.32 12.18
N VAL A 316 2.05 -16.04 13.04
CA VAL A 316 0.89 -15.19 12.70
C VAL A 316 0.94 -13.95 13.58
N ARG A 317 0.92 -12.77 12.95
CA ARG A 317 1.03 -11.46 13.60
C ARG A 317 -0.17 -10.60 13.26
N GLY A 318 -0.52 -9.65 14.11
CA GLY A 318 -1.63 -8.72 13.90
C GLY A 318 -2.90 -9.19 14.59
N LEU A 319 -4.02 -9.23 13.86
CA LEU A 319 -5.30 -9.66 14.41
C LEU A 319 -5.23 -11.13 14.88
N PRO A 320 -5.85 -11.48 16.02
CA PRO A 320 -5.85 -12.85 16.51
C PRO A 320 -6.56 -13.78 15.51
N VAL A 321 -6.07 -15.01 15.44
CA VAL A 321 -6.65 -16.08 14.61
C VAL A 321 -7.04 -17.24 15.53
N GLY A 322 -8.28 -17.69 15.42
CA GLY A 322 -8.76 -18.88 16.14
C GLY A 322 -8.15 -20.17 15.56
N SER A 323 -8.32 -21.28 16.27
CA SER A 323 -7.97 -22.61 15.76
C SER A 323 -9.09 -23.17 14.89
N ALA A 324 -8.75 -23.85 13.78
CA ALA A 324 -9.69 -24.64 12.99
C ALA A 324 -9.19 -26.09 12.88
N SER A 325 -10.09 -27.06 13.04
CA SER A 325 -9.80 -28.46 12.70
C SER A 325 -9.97 -28.64 11.19
N LEU A 326 -8.94 -29.12 10.50
CA LEU A 326 -9.00 -29.38 9.07
C LEU A 326 -9.53 -30.80 8.80
N PRO A 327 -10.63 -30.96 8.06
CA PRO A 327 -11.08 -32.28 7.62
C PRO A 327 -10.00 -32.98 6.78
N GLU A 328 -9.88 -34.30 6.90
CA GLU A 328 -8.91 -35.10 6.14
C GLU A 328 -9.09 -34.95 4.62
N GLU A 329 -10.34 -34.80 4.16
CA GLU A 329 -10.67 -34.56 2.75
C GLU A 329 -10.08 -33.22 2.25
N LEU A 330 -10.16 -32.16 3.07
CA LEU A 330 -9.59 -30.85 2.75
C LEU A 330 -8.06 -30.94 2.66
N LEU A 331 -7.43 -31.59 3.65
CA LEU A 331 -5.98 -31.78 3.67
C LEU A 331 -5.51 -32.53 2.42
N THR A 332 -6.16 -33.65 2.09
CA THR A 332 -5.82 -34.48 0.92
C THR A 332 -5.98 -33.72 -0.40
N ALA A 333 -7.02 -32.89 -0.51
CA ALA A 333 -7.28 -32.13 -1.73
C ALA A 333 -6.36 -30.89 -1.89
N VAL A 334 -5.99 -30.24 -0.79
CA VAL A 334 -5.40 -28.90 -0.80
C VAL A 334 -3.93 -28.88 -0.40
N VAL A 335 -3.49 -29.75 0.50
CA VAL A 335 -2.11 -29.80 0.97
C VAL A 335 -1.33 -30.83 0.15
N THR A 336 -0.34 -30.34 -0.61
CA THR A 336 0.66 -31.19 -1.31
C THR A 336 1.91 -31.35 -0.45
N GLU A 337 3.03 -31.73 -1.06
CA GLU A 337 4.37 -31.74 -0.45
C GLU A 337 4.63 -30.41 0.30
N PRO A 338 4.74 -30.44 1.65
CA PRO A 338 4.97 -29.24 2.44
C PRO A 338 6.34 -28.63 2.16
N VAL A 339 6.44 -27.30 2.26
CA VAL A 339 7.71 -26.58 2.11
C VAL A 339 8.05 -25.83 3.41
N PRO A 340 8.75 -26.47 4.36
CA PRO A 340 9.07 -25.87 5.65
C PRO A 340 9.90 -24.59 5.51
N GLY A 341 9.59 -23.59 6.32
CA GLY A 341 10.31 -22.31 6.39
C GLY A 341 10.12 -21.39 5.18
N ALA A 342 9.31 -21.78 4.20
CA ALA A 342 9.10 -21.00 2.98
C ALA A 342 8.40 -19.65 3.25
N ILE A 343 7.45 -19.65 4.19
CA ILE A 343 6.81 -18.43 4.68
C ILE A 343 7.47 -18.05 6.00
N ARG A 344 7.94 -16.80 6.10
CA ARG A 344 8.57 -16.28 7.32
C ARG A 344 7.53 -16.00 8.40
N TYR A 345 6.43 -15.35 8.02
CA TYR A 345 5.27 -15.06 8.87
C TYR A 345 4.09 -14.58 8.03
N ILE A 346 2.90 -14.59 8.65
CA ILE A 346 1.64 -14.08 8.15
C ILE A 346 1.28 -12.81 8.92
N LEU A 347 0.98 -11.71 8.22
CA LEU A 347 0.37 -10.53 8.83
C LEU A 347 -1.13 -10.56 8.58
N HIS A 348 -1.93 -10.66 9.64
CA HIS A 348 -3.38 -10.64 9.58
C HIS A 348 -3.93 -9.25 9.93
N THR A 349 -4.62 -8.62 8.99
CA THR A 349 -5.23 -7.29 9.13
C THR A 349 -6.58 -7.22 8.43
N LYS A 350 -7.15 -6.01 8.35
CA LYS A 350 -8.48 -5.70 7.79
C LYS A 350 -8.45 -4.34 7.09
N PRO A 351 -9.51 -3.95 6.36
CA PRO A 351 -9.67 -2.57 5.89
C PRO A 351 -9.56 -1.56 7.04
N GLY A 352 -8.96 -0.40 6.77
CA GLY A 352 -8.66 0.62 7.78
C GLY A 352 -8.91 2.04 7.33
N PRO A 353 -8.85 2.99 8.27
CA PRO A 353 -9.08 4.41 8.00
C PRO A 353 -7.92 5.04 7.23
N GLY A 354 -8.14 6.27 6.76
CA GLY A 354 -7.08 7.13 6.23
C GLY A 354 -6.09 7.61 7.31
N PRO A 355 -5.17 8.52 6.97
CA PRO A 355 -4.18 9.04 7.92
C PRO A 355 -4.82 9.60 9.18
N GLN A 356 -4.24 9.29 10.35
CA GLN A 356 -4.73 9.72 11.66
C GLN A 356 -3.74 10.69 12.31
N LEU A 357 -4.26 11.68 13.05
CA LEU A 357 -3.44 12.53 13.90
C LEU A 357 -3.08 11.77 15.19
N VAL A 358 -1.86 11.95 15.65
CA VAL A 358 -1.41 11.42 16.94
C VAL A 358 -1.27 12.61 17.89
N ASP A 359 -2.17 12.69 18.88
CA ASP A 359 -2.19 13.79 19.86
C ASP A 359 -1.24 13.56 21.04
N ASP A 360 -0.75 12.33 21.22
CA ASP A 360 0.16 11.95 22.29
C ASP A 360 1.61 12.39 22.00
N PRO A 361 2.16 13.37 22.74
CA PRO A 361 3.52 13.86 22.52
C PRO A 361 4.62 12.82 22.77
N SER A 362 4.31 11.72 23.46
CA SER A 362 5.26 10.62 23.68
C SER A 362 5.59 9.88 22.38
N GLN A 363 4.68 9.92 21.40
CA GLN A 363 4.81 9.28 20.09
C GLN A 363 5.46 10.17 19.03
N HIS A 364 5.84 11.40 19.38
CA HIS A 364 6.61 12.25 18.47
C HIS A 364 8.00 11.64 18.23
N LEU A 365 8.37 11.52 16.95
CA LEU A 365 9.66 10.99 16.52
C LEU A 365 10.80 12.02 16.66
N LEU A 366 10.46 13.30 16.84
CA LEU A 366 11.42 14.37 17.10
C LEU A 366 11.42 14.77 18.58
N GLY A 367 12.59 15.10 19.09
CA GLY A 367 12.79 15.72 20.41
C GLY A 367 12.46 17.21 20.41
N ALA A 368 12.59 17.85 21.57
CA ALA A 368 12.40 19.30 21.71
C ALA A 368 13.45 20.13 20.93
N ASP A 369 14.60 19.53 20.64
CA ASP A 369 15.67 20.08 19.80
C ASP A 369 15.37 19.95 18.29
N GLY A 370 14.27 19.27 17.92
CA GLY A 370 13.91 19.01 16.54
C GLY A 370 14.75 17.93 15.86
N LEU A 371 15.52 17.14 16.62
CA LEU A 371 16.27 16.00 16.09
C LEU A 371 15.56 14.68 16.42
N PRO A 372 15.84 13.58 15.70
CA PRO A 372 15.25 12.29 16.01
C PRO A 372 15.49 11.91 17.47
N ARG A 373 14.44 11.44 18.14
CA ARG A 373 14.61 10.84 19.46
C ARG A 373 15.54 9.64 19.29
N ARG A 374 16.59 9.56 20.12
CA ARG A 374 17.40 8.35 20.19
C ARG A 374 16.48 7.23 20.64
N CYS A 375 16.25 6.24 19.78
CA CYS A 375 15.59 5.01 20.19
C CYS A 375 16.39 4.43 21.35
N SER A 376 15.77 4.34 22.52
CA SER A 376 16.31 3.61 23.68
C SER A 376 16.24 2.12 23.46
#